data_AF-A0A4D4LZF5-F1
#
_entry.id   AF-A0A4D4LZF5-F1
#
_cell.length_a   1.000
_cell.length_b   1.000
_cell.length_c   1.000
_cell.angle_alpha   90.00
_cell.angle_beta   90.00
_cell.angle_gamma   90.00
#
_symmetry.space_group_name_H-M   'P 1'
#
loop_
_entity.id
_entity.type
_entity.pdbx_description
1 polymer ?
#
loop_
_entity_poly.entity_id
_entity_poly.type
_entity_poly.pdbx_seq_one_letter_code
_entity_poly.pdbx_strand_id
1 'polypeptide(L)' 'MTLPDGRPGVRLTVTDDGVGIPDIGRRSGLTNLERRAGSLGGDSWFGPGTGENGAGTTVTWQAPY' A
#
# COMPACT_ATOMS: atom_id res chain seq x y z
N MET A 1 1.17 14.34 8.12
CA MET A 1 -0.27 14.23 8.46
C MET A 1 -0.40 13.52 9.81
N THR A 2 -1.58 13.47 10.41
CA THR A 2 -1.82 12.61 11.59
C THR A 2 -2.32 11.25 11.14
N LEU A 3 -1.68 10.17 11.61
CA LEU A 3 -2.09 8.79 11.34
C LEU A 3 -3.33 8.40 12.15
N PRO A 4 -4.02 7.29 11.80
CA PRO A 4 -5.20 6.83 12.55
C PRO A 4 -4.96 6.55 14.04
N ASP A 5 -3.71 6.28 14.42
CA ASP A 5 -3.28 6.07 15.80
C ASP A 5 -2.94 7.37 16.56
N GLY A 6 -3.14 8.53 15.93
CA GLY A 6 -2.91 9.85 16.52
C GLY A 6 -1.47 10.39 16.41
N ARG A 7 -0.52 9.62 15.88
CA ARG A 7 0.88 10.07 15.73
C ARG A 7 1.08 10.88 14.45
N PRO A 8 2.02 11.85 14.43
CA PRO A 8 2.47 12.43 13.18
C PRO A 8 3.12 11.35 12.31
N GLY A 9 2.86 11.40 11.02
CA GLY A 9 3.34 10.40 10.08
C GLY A 9 3.19 10.80 8.63
N VAL A 10 3.74 9.94 7.78
CA VAL A 10 3.63 10.02 6.32
C VAL A 10 2.74 8.88 5.85
N ARG A 11 1.89 9.16 4.86
CA ARG A 11 1.21 8.14 4.06
C ARG A 11 1.41 8.47 2.59
N LEU A 12 1.76 7.44 1.83
CA LEU A 12 1.89 7.47 0.38
C LEU A 12 0.88 6.47 -0.20
N THR A 13 0.14 6.92 -1.20
CA THR A 13 -0.72 6.07 -2.01
C THR A 13 -0.26 6.18 -3.45
N VAL A 14 0.01 5.03 -4.08
CA VAL A 14 0.35 4.92 -5.50
C VAL A 14 -0.75 4.11 -6.17
N THR A 15 -1.30 4.64 -7.25
CA THR A 15 -2.30 3.95 -8.08
C THR A 15 -1.77 3.83 -9.50
N ASP A 16 -1.91 2.64 -10.07
CA ASP A 16 -1.74 2.38 -11.50
C ASP A 16 -3.07 2.00 -12.15
N ASP A 17 -3.10 2.05 -13.48
CA ASP A 17 -4.22 1.67 -14.35
C ASP A 17 -3.96 0.33 -15.06
N GLY A 18 -3.10 -0.52 -14.49
CA GLY A 18 -2.77 -1.84 -15.01
C GLY A 18 -3.91 -2.86 -14.88
N VAL A 19 -3.58 -4.15 -14.91
CA VAL A 19 -4.57 -5.24 -14.79
C VAL A 19 -4.87 -5.65 -13.35
N GLY A 20 -4.25 -4.99 -12.37
CA GLY A 20 -4.30 -5.37 -10.96
C GLY A 20 -3.26 -6.44 -10.57
N ILE A 21 -3.31 -6.89 -9.31
CA ILE A 21 -2.44 -7.94 -8.79
C ILE A 21 -3.10 -9.30 -9.00
N PRO A 22 -2.48 -10.22 -9.76
CA PRO A 22 -3.01 -11.58 -9.92
C PRO A 22 -3.05 -12.37 -8.61
N ASP A 23 -4.01 -13.29 -8.50
CA ASP A 23 -4.09 -14.22 -7.37
C ASP A 23 -2.85 -15.13 -7.26
N ILE A 24 -2.28 -15.48 -8.41
CA ILE A 24 -1.11 -16.35 -8.53
C ILE A 24 0.05 -15.55 -9.11
N GLY A 25 1.18 -15.49 -8.40
CA GLY A 25 2.37 -14.81 -8.88
C GLY A 25 3.30 -14.38 -7.76
N ARG A 26 4.38 -13.70 -8.13
CA ARG A 26 5.36 -13.16 -7.18
C ARG A 26 4.74 -11.99 -6.40
N ARG A 27 4.73 -12.10 -5.07
CA ARG A 27 4.28 -11.05 -4.14
C ARG A 27 5.38 -10.46 -3.26
N SER A 28 6.64 -10.82 -3.51
CA SER A 28 7.78 -10.42 -2.67
C SER A 28 7.96 -8.90 -2.56
N GLY A 29 7.61 -8.14 -3.59
CA GLY A 29 7.60 -6.68 -3.53
C GLY A 29 6.62 -6.14 -2.49
N LEU A 30 5.38 -6.64 -2.49
CA LEU A 30 4.32 -6.24 -1.55
C LEU A 30 4.67 -6.65 -0.12
N THR A 31 5.13 -7.89 0.07
CA THR A 31 5.62 -8.36 1.38
C THR A 31 6.78 -7.53 1.90
N ASN A 32 7.67 -7.06 1.02
CA ASN A 32 8.77 -6.18 1.42
C ASN A 32 8.27 -4.78 1.82
N LEU A 33 7.24 -4.25 1.16
CA LEU A 33 6.62 -2.97 1.55
C LEU A 33 5.98 -3.06 2.93
N GLU A 34 5.18 -4.10 3.17
CA GLU A 34 4.56 -4.40 4.47
C GLU A 34 5.62 -4.52 5.57
N ARG A 35 6.64 -5.34 5.36
CA ARG A 35 7.74 -5.52 6.32
C ARG A 35 8.46 -4.21 6.64
N ARG A 36 8.73 -3.37 5.62
CA ARG A 36 9.41 -2.08 5.81
C ARG A 36 8.53 -1.08 6.56
N ALA A 37 7.23 -1.04 6.29
CA ALA A 37 6.28 -0.24 7.05
C ALA A 37 6.26 -0.67 8.52
N GLY A 38 6.10 -1.98 8.76
CA GLY A 38 6.07 -2.56 10.10
C GLY A 38 7.35 -2.31 10.89
N SER A 39 8.53 -2.33 10.24
CA SER A 39 9.81 -2.02 10.89
C SER A 39 9.89 -0.58 11.42
N LEU A 40 9.05 0.33 10.92
CA LEU A 40 8.92 1.71 11.36
C LEU A 40 7.68 1.92 12.26
N GLY A 41 7.00 0.86 12.67
CA GLY A 41 5.75 0.94 13.43
C GLY A 41 4.56 1.47 12.60
N GLY A 42 4.66 1.31 11.28
CA GLY A 42 3.64 1.64 10.30
C GLY A 42 3.01 0.40 9.67
N ASP A 43 2.33 0.58 8.53
CA ASP A 43 1.61 -0.48 7.84
C ASP A 43 1.59 -0.26 6.32
N SER A 44 1.36 -1.33 5.55
CA SER A 44 1.17 -1.25 4.10
C SER A 44 0.16 -2.26 3.62
N TRP A 45 -0.74 -1.82 2.75
CA TRP A 45 -1.76 -2.65 2.13
C TRP A 45 -1.94 -2.28 0.67
N PHE A 46 -2.61 -3.15 -0.07
CA PHE A 46 -2.95 -2.92 -1.47
C PHE A 46 -4.38 -3.34 -1.76
N GLY A 47 -4.93 -2.83 -2.86
CA GLY A 47 -6.27 -3.14 -3.32
C GLY A 47 -6.44 -2.79 -4.80
N PRO A 48 -7.68 -2.87 -5.31
CA PRO A 48 -8.01 -2.49 -6.68
C PRO A 48 -7.56 -1.05 -7.01
N GLY A 49 -7.24 -0.82 -8.29
CA GLY A 49 -6.97 0.51 -8.82
C GLY A 49 -8.25 1.33 -8.95
N THR A 50 -8.10 2.56 -9.46
CA THR A 50 -9.23 3.49 -9.68
C THR A 50 -9.79 3.42 -11.11
N GLY A 51 -9.36 2.45 -11.92
CA GLY A 51 -9.88 2.22 -13.26
C GLY A 51 -11.29 1.60 -13.26
N GLU A 52 -11.88 1.50 -14.44
CA GLU A 52 -13.21 0.88 -14.62
C GLU A 52 -13.24 -0.54 -14.04
N ASN A 53 -14.29 -0.88 -13.29
CA ASN A 53 -14.43 -2.15 -12.56
C ASN A 53 -13.28 -2.49 -11.61
N GLY A 54 -12.55 -1.48 -11.10
CA GLY A 54 -11.42 -1.69 -10.18
C GLY A 54 -10.11 -2.06 -10.89
N ALA A 55 -10.01 -1.81 -12.20
CA ALA A 55 -8.77 -2.02 -12.94
C ALA A 55 -7.59 -1.25 -12.32
N GLY A 56 -6.42 -1.86 -12.39
CA GLY A 56 -5.18 -1.38 -11.81
C GLY A 56 -4.96 -1.83 -10.37
N THR A 57 -3.94 -1.27 -9.75
CA THR A 57 -3.59 -1.52 -8.34
C THR A 57 -3.47 -0.21 -7.60
N THR A 58 -4.00 -0.15 -6.38
CA THR A 58 -3.65 0.89 -5.42
C THR A 58 -2.82 0.28 -4.30
N VAL A 59 -1.65 0.84 -4.02
CA VAL A 59 -0.82 0.48 -2.86
C VAL A 59 -0.76 1.66 -1.91
N THR A 60 -1.06 1.42 -0.64
CA THR A 60 -0.89 2.41 0.42
C THR A 60 0.21 1.95 1.37
N TRP A 61 1.07 2.88 1.75
CA TRP A 61 2.13 2.69 2.73
C TRP A 61 2.10 3.85 3.72
N GLN A 62 2.30 3.58 4.99
CA GLN A 62 2.36 4.62 6.01
C GLN A 62 3.35 4.29 7.12
N ALA A 63 3.92 5.32 7.75
CA ALA A 63 4.70 5.18 8.98
C ALA A 63 4.73 6.48 9.81
N PRO A 64 4.83 6.37 11.14
CA PRO A 64 5.10 7.50 12.02
C PRO A 64 6.54 8.03 11.85
N TYR A 65 6.80 9.25 12.29
CA TYR A 65 8.15 9.84 12.40
C TYR A 65 8.29 10.71 13.66
#